data_AF-A0A6G0Y448-F1
#
_entry.id   AF-A0A6G0Y448-F1
#
_cell.length_a   1.000
_cell.length_b   1.000
_cell.length_c   1.000
_cell.angle_alpha   90.00
_cell.angle_beta   90.00
_cell.angle_gamma   90.00
#
_symmetry.space_group_name_H-M   'P 1'
#
loop_
_entity.id
_entity.type
_entity.pdbx_description
1 polymer ?
#
loop_
_entity_poly.entity_id
_entity_poly.type
_entity_poly.pdbx_seq_one_letter_code
_entity_poly.pdbx_strand_id
1 'polypeptide(L)'
;MDRLIDEMKDHTRGISINGKQFHSIRFADDIALLADSEEKMSLMFHILESSLDKFKLKINSKNQNLQQVNEFCYLGSLITDDNKSTKEKRRRIKLAKHAFEKKKFGKTYIWSILLYNCESWTIGKYEKDRLEAMEMWM
;
A
#
# COMPACT_ATOMS: atom_id res chain seq x y z
N MET A 1 18.84 -0.63 -9.34
CA MET A 1 17.38 -0.83 -9.19
C MET A 1 16.56 -0.05 -10.20
N ASP A 2 16.80 1.24 -10.46
CA ASP A 2 15.95 1.98 -11.42
C ASP A 2 16.04 1.46 -12.86
N ARG A 3 17.24 1.13 -13.34
CA ARG A 3 17.43 0.49 -14.67
C ARG A 3 16.67 -0.82 -14.84
N LEU A 4 16.49 -1.59 -13.76
CA LEU A 4 15.74 -2.86 -13.77
C LEU A 4 14.25 -2.64 -13.98
N ILE A 5 13.72 -1.57 -13.37
CA ILE A 5 12.31 -1.23 -13.47
C ILE A 5 12.00 -0.51 -14.77
N ASP A 6 12.94 0.22 -15.36
CA ASP A 6 12.78 0.75 -16.71
C ASP A 6 12.73 -0.38 -17.75
N GLU A 7 13.59 -1.41 -17.63
CA GLU A 7 13.46 -2.64 -18.44
C GLU A 7 12.06 -3.27 -18.28
N MET A 8 11.52 -3.33 -17.06
CA MET A 8 10.17 -3.85 -16.83
C MET A 8 9.07 -2.98 -17.48
N LYS A 9 9.18 -1.66 -17.41
CA LYS A 9 8.20 -0.72 -18.01
C LYS A 9 8.17 -0.80 -19.53
N ASP A 10 9.32 -1.03 -20.16
CA ASP A 10 9.43 -1.13 -21.62
C ASP A 10 8.73 -2.37 -22.18
N HIS A 11 8.65 -3.44 -21.38
CA HIS A 11 8.10 -4.74 -21.79
C HIS A 11 6.69 -5.02 -21.26
N THR A 12 6.14 -4.17 -20.39
CA THR A 12 4.84 -4.42 -19.75
C THR A 12 3.96 -3.18 -19.68
N ARG A 13 2.64 -3.38 -19.79
CA ARG A 13 1.64 -2.35 -19.48
C ARG A 13 1.10 -2.63 -18.08
N GLY A 14 1.49 -1.79 -17.12
CA GLY A 14 0.97 -1.82 -15.75
C GLY A 14 -0.50 -1.37 -15.64
N ILE A 15 -0.94 -1.07 -14.43
CA ILE A 15 -2.29 -0.57 -14.15
C ILE A 15 -2.42 0.87 -14.64
N SER A 16 -3.55 1.20 -15.29
CA SER A 16 -3.84 2.57 -15.73
C SER A 16 -4.60 3.35 -14.66
N ILE A 17 -4.05 4.48 -14.22
CA ILE A 17 -4.71 5.42 -13.30
C ILE A 17 -4.62 6.81 -13.92
N ASN A 18 -5.76 7.43 -14.22
CA ASN A 18 -5.85 8.74 -14.88
C ASN A 18 -4.99 8.85 -16.15
N GLY A 19 -4.94 7.79 -16.96
CA GLY A 19 -4.16 7.75 -18.20
C GLY A 19 -2.65 7.56 -18.01
N LYS A 20 -2.18 7.40 -16.77
CA LYS A 20 -0.78 7.09 -16.45
C LYS A 20 -0.65 5.62 -16.05
N GLN A 21 0.39 4.96 -16.55
CA GLN A 21 0.68 3.56 -16.24
C GLN A 21 1.52 3.45 -14.97
N PHE A 22 1.10 2.56 -14.06
CA PHE A 22 1.77 2.26 -12.80
C PHE A 22 2.06 0.76 -12.73
N HIS A 23 3.33 0.41 -12.51
CA HIS A 23 3.79 -0.98 -12.51
C HIS A 23 4.23 -1.48 -11.14
N SER A 24 4.65 -0.56 -10.27
CA SER A 24 5.06 -0.92 -8.90
C SER A 24 5.03 0.27 -7.96
N ILE A 25 4.95 -0.02 -6.66
CA ILE A 25 5.22 0.91 -5.57
C ILE A 25 6.47 0.38 -4.85
N ARG A 26 7.40 1.28 -4.52
CA ARG A 26 8.72 0.93 -3.97
C ARG A 26 9.10 1.86 -2.83
N PHE A 27 9.67 1.29 -1.78
CA PHE A 27 10.24 2.03 -0.66
C PHE A 27 11.38 1.20 -0.07
N ALA A 28 12.60 1.74 -0.07
CA ALA A 28 13.81 1.00 0.26
C ALA A 28 13.91 -0.31 -0.55
N ASP A 29 13.96 -1.46 0.13
CA ASP A 29 14.01 -2.81 -0.42
C ASP A 29 12.62 -3.44 -0.67
N ASP A 30 11.55 -2.85 -0.13
CA ASP A 30 10.18 -3.33 -0.31
C ASP A 30 9.61 -2.91 -1.67
N ILE A 31 9.21 -3.91 -2.47
CA ILE A 31 8.60 -3.73 -3.80
C ILE A 31 7.24 -4.40 -3.83
N ALA A 32 6.21 -3.66 -4.23
CA ALA A 32 4.89 -4.18 -4.56
C ALA A 32 4.65 -4.03 -6.07
N LEU A 33 4.52 -5.13 -6.79
CA LEU A 33 4.15 -5.14 -8.21
C LEU A 33 2.64 -4.95 -8.36
N LEU A 34 2.24 -4.26 -9.42
CA LEU A 34 0.84 -3.93 -9.72
C LEU A 34 0.50 -4.39 -11.13
N ALA A 35 -0.49 -5.27 -11.25
CA ALA A 35 -1.03 -5.75 -12.52
C ALA A 35 -2.56 -5.89 -12.44
N ASP A 36 -3.22 -5.74 -13.58
CA ASP A 36 -4.68 -5.90 -13.76
C ASP A 36 -5.05 -7.33 -14.21
N SER A 37 -4.08 -8.22 -14.42
CA SER A 37 -4.31 -9.65 -14.69
C SER A 37 -3.18 -10.53 -14.14
N GLU A 38 -3.47 -11.81 -13.90
CA GLU A 38 -2.50 -12.80 -13.40
C GLU A 38 -1.38 -13.06 -14.41
N GLU A 39 -1.70 -13.08 -15.70
CA GLU A 39 -0.73 -13.29 -16.78
C GLU A 39 0.29 -12.15 -16.81
N LYS A 40 -0.17 -10.90 -16.66
CA LYS A 40 0.69 -9.73 -16.59
C LYS A 40 1.53 -9.72 -15.31
N MET A 41 0.95 -10.12 -14.18
CA MET A 41 1.70 -10.26 -12.93
C MET A 41 2.83 -11.28 -13.07
N SER A 42 2.54 -12.44 -13.65
CA SER A 42 3.52 -13.50 -13.89
C SER A 42 4.65 -13.04 -14.81
N LEU A 43 4.30 -12.32 -15.89
CA LEU A 43 5.28 -11.71 -16.79
C LEU A 43 6.16 -10.67 -16.08
N MET A 44 5.56 -9.76 -15.33
CA MET A 44 6.29 -8.73 -14.57
C MET A 44 7.21 -9.35 -13.52
N PHE A 45 6.76 -10.41 -12.83
CA PHE A 45 7.56 -11.14 -11.86
C PHE A 45 8.76 -11.83 -12.53
N HIS A 46 8.55 -12.51 -13.66
CA HIS A 46 9.63 -13.17 -14.39
C HIS A 46 10.69 -12.20 -14.91
N ILE A 47 10.26 -11.04 -15.42
CA ILE A 47 11.17 -9.97 -15.84
C ILE A 47 11.97 -9.44 -14.65
N LEU A 48 11.30 -9.19 -13.51
CA LEU A 48 11.95 -8.74 -12.28
C LEU A 48 13.00 -9.75 -11.78
N GLU A 49 12.68 -11.04 -11.79
CA GLU A 49 13.60 -12.09 -11.36
C GLU A 49 14.86 -12.16 -12.25
N SER A 50 14.67 -12.21 -13.57
CA SER A 50 15.76 -12.20 -14.55
C SER A 50 16.65 -10.96 -14.42
N SER A 51 16.02 -9.84 -14.10
CA SER A 51 16.62 -8.55 -13.85
C SER A 51 17.49 -8.59 -12.57
N LEU A 52 16.96 -9.10 -11.46
CA LEU A 52 17.68 -9.17 -10.18
C LEU A 52 18.93 -10.06 -10.24
N ASP A 53 18.88 -11.15 -11.04
CA ASP A 53 20.01 -12.05 -11.23
C ASP A 53 21.24 -11.34 -11.82
N LYS A 54 21.03 -10.42 -12.78
CA LYS A 54 22.10 -9.56 -13.35
C LYS A 54 22.85 -8.76 -12.27
N PHE A 55 22.17 -8.40 -11.18
CA PHE A 55 22.71 -7.61 -10.07
C PHE A 55 23.09 -8.46 -8.85
N LYS A 56 22.99 -9.79 -8.95
CA LYS A 56 23.23 -10.75 -7.86
C LYS A 56 22.36 -10.47 -6.63
N LEU A 57 21.16 -9.92 -6.85
CA LEU A 57 20.18 -9.68 -5.80
C LEU A 57 19.26 -10.90 -5.70
N LYS A 58 18.86 -11.27 -4.49
CA LYS A 58 17.93 -12.38 -4.24
C LYS A 58 16.64 -11.86 -3.66
N ILE A 59 15.52 -12.34 -4.21
CA ILE A 59 14.21 -12.12 -3.60
C ILE A 59 14.15 -12.96 -2.33
N ASN A 60 13.83 -12.33 -1.20
CA ASN A 60 13.50 -13.05 0.02
C ASN A 60 12.08 -13.60 -0.10
N SER A 61 11.89 -14.62 -0.93
CA SER A 61 10.64 -15.34 -0.99
C SER A 61 10.57 -16.27 0.22
N LYS A 62 9.79 -15.90 1.23
CA LYS A 62 9.44 -16.81 2.33
C LYS A 62 8.48 -17.93 1.86
N ASN A 63 8.77 -18.57 0.71
CA ASN A 63 7.90 -19.52 0.02
C ASN A 63 6.50 -18.98 -0.32
N GLN A 64 6.40 -17.72 -0.74
CA GLN A 64 5.12 -17.17 -1.19
C GLN A 64 4.97 -17.38 -2.70
N ASN A 65 3.99 -18.21 -3.09
CA ASN A 65 3.47 -18.23 -4.45
C ASN A 65 2.89 -16.85 -4.80
N LEU A 66 2.90 -16.48 -6.08
CA LEU A 66 2.16 -15.30 -6.55
C LEU A 66 0.69 -15.44 -6.12
N GLN A 67 0.18 -14.45 -5.39
CA GLN A 67 -1.18 -14.43 -4.88
C GLN A 67 -1.88 -13.15 -5.36
N GLN A 68 -3.02 -13.33 -6.01
CA GLN A 68 -3.95 -12.23 -6.21
C GLN A 68 -4.69 -11.98 -4.90
N VAL A 69 -4.61 -10.74 -4.41
CA VAL A 69 -5.27 -10.33 -3.16
C VAL A 69 -6.13 -9.10 -3.41
N ASN A 70 -7.29 -9.06 -2.78
CA ASN A 70 -8.18 -7.90 -2.84
C ASN A 70 -7.74 -6.79 -1.87
N GLU A 71 -6.94 -7.16 -0.87
CA GLU A 71 -6.43 -6.26 0.17
C GLU A 71 -4.96 -6.57 0.46
N PHE A 72 -4.13 -5.55 0.50
CA PHE A 72 -2.70 -5.69 0.77
C PHE A 72 -2.21 -4.59 1.72
N CYS A 73 -1.48 -4.96 2.77
CA CYS A 73 -0.85 -3.99 3.67
C CYS A 73 0.56 -3.65 3.19
N TYR A 74 0.76 -2.44 2.68
CA TYR A 74 2.05 -1.92 2.23
C TYR A 74 2.51 -0.74 3.11
N LEU A 75 3.70 -0.83 3.69
CA LEU A 75 4.25 0.16 4.65
C LEU A 75 3.28 0.53 5.78
N GLY A 76 2.50 -0.47 6.19
CA GLY A 76 1.48 -0.32 7.21
C GLY A 76 0.16 0.28 6.71
N SER A 77 -0.02 0.68 5.45
CA SER A 77 -1.31 1.12 4.88
C SER A 77 -2.04 -0.01 4.17
N LEU A 78 -3.36 -0.13 4.38
CA LEU A 78 -4.20 -1.06 3.63
C LEU A 78 -4.56 -0.48 2.26
N ILE A 79 -4.17 -1.18 1.21
CA ILE A 79 -4.53 -0.93 -0.19
C ILE A 79 -5.61 -1.93 -0.58
N THR A 80 -6.64 -1.47 -1.27
CA THR A 80 -7.76 -2.28 -1.76
C THR A 80 -7.81 -2.28 -3.28
N ASP A 81 -8.30 -3.36 -3.86
CA ASP A 81 -8.53 -3.51 -5.30
C ASP A 81 -9.50 -2.48 -5.89
N ASP A 82 -10.49 -2.05 -5.12
CA ASP A 82 -11.43 -0.98 -5.48
C ASP A 82 -10.84 0.44 -5.41
N ASN A 83 -9.56 0.57 -5.03
CA ASN A 83 -8.81 1.82 -4.88
C ASN A 83 -9.49 2.83 -3.92
N LYS A 84 -10.29 2.36 -2.95
CA LYS A 84 -10.94 3.22 -1.95
C LYS A 84 -10.22 3.20 -0.61
N SER A 85 -9.93 4.39 -0.10
CA SER A 85 -9.34 4.59 1.24
C SER A 85 -10.30 4.28 2.42
N THR A 86 -11.56 3.90 2.17
CA THR A 86 -12.59 3.74 3.22
C THR A 86 -12.25 2.64 4.23
N LYS A 87 -11.74 1.50 3.79
CA LYS A 87 -11.34 0.41 4.69
C LYS A 87 -10.15 0.82 5.57
N GLU A 88 -9.15 1.49 4.99
CA GLU A 88 -7.98 1.97 5.72
C GLU A 88 -8.35 3.02 6.79
N LYS A 89 -9.16 4.02 6.44
CA LYS A 89 -9.67 5.02 7.39
C LYS A 89 -10.34 4.38 8.60
N ARG A 90 -11.21 3.39 8.36
CA ARG A 90 -11.89 2.64 9.44
C ARG A 90 -10.90 1.83 10.28
N ARG A 91 -9.90 1.21 9.65
CA ARG A 91 -8.85 0.46 10.34
C ARG A 91 -8.06 1.36 11.29
N ARG A 92 -7.67 2.55 10.83
CA ARG A 92 -6.90 3.55 11.59
C ARG A 92 -7.68 4.11 12.78
N ILE A 93 -8.97 4.41 12.59
CA ILE A 93 -9.87 4.76 13.69
C ILE A 93 -9.92 3.66 14.76
N LYS A 94 -10.04 2.39 14.36
CA LYS A 94 -10.05 1.26 15.31
C LYS A 94 -8.72 1.13 16.07
N LEU A 95 -7.59 1.28 15.37
CA LEU A 95 -6.25 1.24 15.98
C LEU A 95 -6.06 2.38 16.99
N ALA A 96 -6.47 3.60 16.63
CA ALA A 96 -6.40 4.77 17.50
C ALA A 96 -7.24 4.59 18.77
N LYS A 97 -8.50 4.13 18.63
CA LYS A 97 -9.37 3.79 19.77
C LYS A 97 -8.75 2.74 20.68
N HIS A 98 -8.24 1.65 20.09
CA HIS A 98 -7.61 0.58 20.84
C HIS A 98 -6.37 1.05 21.62
N ALA A 99 -5.55 1.90 20.99
CA ALA A 99 -4.38 2.48 21.63
C ALA A 99 -4.75 3.39 22.79
N PHE A 100 -5.80 4.22 22.64
CA PHE A 100 -6.31 5.11 23.69
C PHE A 100 -6.89 4.33 24.88
N GLU A 101 -7.63 3.26 24.62
CA GLU A 101 -8.19 2.40 25.68
C GLU A 101 -7.12 1.63 26.44
N LYS A 102 -6.16 1.01 25.73
CA LYS A 102 -5.15 0.15 26.36
C LYS A 102 -4.03 0.93 27.04
N LYS A 103 -3.74 2.14 26.56
CA LYS A 103 -2.64 2.96 27.06
C LYS A 103 -3.14 4.38 27.18
N LYS A 104 -2.96 4.99 28.35
CA LYS A 104 -3.17 6.44 28.56
C LYS A 104 -2.10 7.26 27.83
N PHE A 105 -1.94 7.04 26.53
CA PHE A 105 -1.09 7.84 25.69
C PHE A 105 -1.68 9.25 25.58
N GLY A 106 -0.81 10.26 25.51
CA GLY A 106 -1.24 11.62 25.26
C GLY A 106 -1.95 11.75 23.90
N LYS A 107 -2.84 12.73 23.78
CA LYS A 107 -3.63 12.99 22.55
C LYS A 107 -2.76 13.03 21.29
N THR A 108 -1.56 13.61 21.39
CA THR A 108 -0.57 13.71 20.29
C THR A 108 -0.16 12.35 19.71
N TYR A 109 -0.05 11.31 20.52
CA TYR A 109 0.33 9.97 20.05
C TYR A 109 -0.84 9.20 19.42
N ILE A 110 -2.07 9.48 19.86
CA ILE A 110 -3.26 8.88 19.23
C ILE A 110 -3.49 9.50 17.84
N TRP A 111 -3.26 10.81 17.70
CA TRP A 111 -3.32 11.49 16.41
C TRP A 111 -2.32 10.95 15.38
N SER A 112 -1.09 10.62 15.80
CA SER A 112 -0.11 10.03 14.87
C SER A 112 -0.54 8.64 14.39
N ILE A 113 -1.18 7.83 15.25
CA ILE A 113 -1.74 6.53 14.86
C ILE A 113 -2.91 6.71 13.88
N LEU A 114 -3.80 7.66 14.19
CA LEU A 114 -5.00 7.93 13.41
C LEU A 114 -4.67 8.49 12.03
N LEU A 115 -3.76 9.45 11.93
CA LEU A 115 -3.47 10.20 10.71
C LEU A 115 -2.29 9.66 9.91
N TYR A 116 -1.68 8.54 10.32
CA TYR A 116 -0.61 7.94 9.53
C TYR A 116 -1.10 7.57 8.12
N ASN A 117 -0.35 8.03 7.12
CA ASN A 117 -0.64 7.91 5.70
C ASN A 117 -1.96 8.56 5.24
N CYS A 118 -2.46 9.58 5.95
CA CYS A 118 -3.70 10.27 5.58
C CYS A 118 -3.61 11.03 4.24
N GLU A 119 -2.40 11.31 3.75
CA GLU A 119 -2.17 11.89 2.42
C GLU A 119 -2.66 10.99 1.28
N SER A 120 -2.82 9.69 1.52
CA SER A 120 -3.41 8.74 0.57
C SER A 120 -4.95 8.69 0.62
N TRP A 121 -5.58 9.47 1.51
CA TRP A 121 -7.02 9.37 1.74
C TRP A 121 -7.81 10.35 0.91
N THR A 122 -8.94 9.87 0.40
CA THR A 122 -10.01 10.74 -0.09
C THR A 122 -10.93 11.03 1.09
N ILE A 123 -10.96 12.28 1.55
CA ILE A 123 -11.79 12.70 2.69
C ILE A 123 -13.07 13.35 2.16
N GLY A 124 -14.20 12.67 2.37
CA GLY A 124 -15.52 13.22 2.15
C GLY A 124 -16.07 13.88 3.42
N LYS A 125 -17.25 14.50 3.30
CA LYS A 125 -17.93 15.16 4.42
C LYS A 125 -18.17 14.22 5.60
N TYR A 126 -18.72 13.03 5.32
CA TYR A 126 -19.00 12.01 6.34
C TYR A 126 -17.74 11.60 7.12
N GLU A 127 -16.60 11.42 6.45
CA GLU A 127 -15.37 11.05 7.14
C GLU A 127 -14.76 12.20 7.92
N LYS A 128 -14.91 13.44 7.44
CA LYS A 128 -14.52 14.63 8.19
C LYS A 128 -15.29 14.72 9.52
N ASP A 129 -16.62 14.62 9.46
CA ASP A 129 -17.48 14.66 10.66
C ASP A 129 -17.09 13.55 11.67
N ARG A 130 -16.67 12.38 11.17
CA ARG A 130 -16.19 11.28 12.03
C ARG A 130 -14.84 11.52 12.67
N LEU A 131 -13.93 12.22 11.99
CA LEU A 131 -12.62 12.59 12.54
C LEU A 131 -12.79 13.67 13.62
N GLU A 132 -13.67 14.65 13.39
CA GLU A 132 -14.05 15.66 14.39
C GLU A 132 -14.71 15.02 15.62
N ALA A 133 -15.61 14.05 15.43
CA ALA A 133 -16.19 13.30 16.55
C ALA A 133 -15.14 12.50 17.34
N MET A 134 -14.08 12.01 16.68
CA MET A 134 -12.97 11.35 17.38
C MET A 134 -12.15 12.35 18.20
N GLU A 135 -11.90 13.54 17.68
CA GLU A 135 -11.24 14.63 18.38
C GLU A 135 -11.98 15.00 19.67
N MET A 136 -13.31 15.09 19.61
CA MET A 136 -14.14 15.39 20.78
C MET A 136 -14.09 14.31 21.87
N TRP A 137 -13.75 13.07 21.51
CA TRP A 137 -13.75 11.93 22.43
C TRP A 137 -12.40 11.72 23.14
N MET A 138 -11.30 12.24 22.56
CA MET A 138 -9.93 12.18 23.11
C MET A 138 -9.66 13.33 24.06
#